data_AF-A0A1X2IY53-F1
#
_entry.id   AF-A0A1X2IY53-F1
#
_cell.length_a   1.000
_cell.length_b   1.000
_cell.length_c   1.000
_cell.angle_alpha   90.00
_cell.angle_beta   90.00
_cell.angle_gamma   90.00
#
_symmetry.space_group_name_H-M   'P 1'
#
loop_
_entity.id
_entity.type
_entity.pdbx_description
1 polymer ?
#
loop_
_entity_poly.entity_id
_entity_poly.type
_entity_poly.pdbx_seq_one_letter_code
_entity_poly.pdbx_strand_id
1 'polypeptide(L)'
;TMASHSVYLFRHVQTQQVLVLNQLDTITRPVRLRKDLWRPMVALTGFNTSHSAQAVSDALLQRSQARQLDFKTTEEHLSRPKRLRQVDEQDLVEKSVVSLLEALEKVAPAHVKNDEKLLALWEQPRFMELKGEKDWPAFVEHGQLELKNNRFVKAASTAGDASA
;
A
#
# COMPACT_ATOMS: atom_id res chain seq x y z
N THR A 1 -6.83 -12.85 20.87
CA THR A 1 -7.12 -12.25 19.55
C THR A 1 -5.79 -11.84 18.95
N MET A 2 -5.23 -12.61 18.00
CA MET A 2 -3.97 -12.21 17.36
C MET A 2 -4.23 -10.93 16.55
N ALA A 3 -3.49 -9.87 16.86
CA ALA A 3 -3.49 -8.66 16.05
C ALA A 3 -2.93 -9.04 14.68
N SER A 4 -3.72 -8.91 13.62
CA SER A 4 -3.22 -9.12 12.26
C SER A 4 -2.35 -7.93 11.89
N HIS A 5 -1.04 -8.14 11.78
CA HIS A 5 -0.12 -7.11 11.34
C HIS A 5 -0.35 -6.88 9.84
N SER A 6 -0.62 -5.63 9.46
CA SER A 6 -1.02 -5.29 8.10
C SER A 6 -0.58 -3.88 7.74
N VAL A 7 -0.26 -3.70 6.46
CA VAL A 7 0.11 -2.40 5.88
C VAL A 7 -1.01 -2.00 4.94
N TYR A 8 -1.51 -0.77 5.09
CA TYR A 8 -2.61 -0.26 4.29
C TYR A 8 -2.17 0.93 3.46
N LEU A 9 -2.50 0.93 2.18
CA LEU A 9 -2.33 2.09 1.31
C LEU A 9 -3.71 2.64 0.97
N PHE A 10 -3.85 3.96 1.10
CA PHE A 10 -5.04 4.70 0.72
C PHE A 10 -4.69 5.68 -0.38
N ARG A 11 -5.58 5.82 -1.37
CA ARG A 11 -5.45 6.81 -2.43
C ARG A 11 -6.45 7.94 -2.25
N HIS A 12 -6.03 9.15 -2.57
CA HIS A 12 -6.93 10.30 -2.69
C HIS A 12 -7.67 10.23 -4.02
N VAL A 13 -9.01 10.24 -4.00
CA VAL A 13 -9.85 9.97 -5.18
C VAL A 13 -9.73 11.00 -6.30
N GLN A 14 -9.29 12.23 -5.98
CA GLN A 14 -9.16 13.31 -6.96
C GLN A 14 -7.72 13.55 -7.44
N THR A 15 -6.75 13.40 -6.54
CA THR A 15 -5.36 13.81 -6.79
C THR A 15 -4.42 12.63 -6.96
N GLN A 16 -4.91 11.41 -6.72
CA GLN A 16 -4.12 10.17 -6.76
C GLN A 16 -2.89 10.17 -5.82
N GLN A 17 -2.91 11.02 -4.79
CA GLN A 17 -1.94 10.94 -3.69
C GLN A 17 -2.13 9.62 -2.94
N VAL A 18 -1.04 9.06 -2.43
CA VAL A 18 -1.07 7.82 -1.64
C VAL A 18 -0.61 8.07 -0.21
N LEU A 19 -1.35 7.52 0.74
CA LEU A 19 -1.07 7.52 2.16
C LEU A 19 -0.82 6.09 2.62
N VAL A 20 0.30 5.86 3.30
CA VAL A 20 0.64 4.58 3.93
C VAL A 20 0.27 4.65 5.40
N LEU A 21 -0.51 3.68 5.88
CA LEU A 21 -0.89 3.55 7.28
C LEU A 21 -0.46 2.17 7.80
N ASN A 22 0.30 2.19 8.89
CA ASN A 22 0.49 1.03 9.75
C ASN A 22 -0.47 1.13 10.92
N GLN A 23 -0.92 -0.02 11.45
CA GLN A 23 -1.58 -0.04 12.75
C GLN A 23 -0.54 0.34 13.82
N LEU A 24 -0.33 1.63 14.02
CA LEU A 24 0.30 2.18 15.21
C LEU A 24 -0.84 2.67 16.10
N ASP A 25 -1.06 1.92 17.19
CA ASP A 25 -1.86 2.38 18.30
C ASP A 25 -1.27 3.71 18.79
N THR A 26 -2.16 4.69 18.92
CA THR A 26 -1.97 5.93 19.69
C THR A 26 -1.10 7.06 19.09
N ILE A 27 -1.64 8.27 19.29
CA ILE A 27 -1.02 9.60 19.41
C ILE A 27 -1.00 10.50 18.16
N THR A 28 -1.63 11.66 18.35
CA THR A 28 -1.83 12.85 17.50
C THR A 28 -2.91 12.73 16.41
N ARG A 29 -4.01 13.47 16.62
CA ARG A 29 -5.07 13.71 15.63
C ARG A 29 -4.41 14.25 14.35
N PRO A 30 -4.45 13.53 13.22
CA PRO A 30 -3.99 14.09 11.96
C PRO A 30 -4.83 15.33 11.62
N VAL A 31 -4.24 16.30 10.92
CA VAL A 31 -4.95 17.37 10.20
C VAL A 31 -6.18 16.74 9.56
N ARG A 32 -7.39 17.25 9.85
CA ARG A 32 -8.69 16.63 9.47
C ARG A 32 -8.66 16.09 8.04
N LEU A 33 -8.25 14.83 7.88
CA LEU A 33 -8.27 14.14 6.60
C LEU A 33 -9.75 13.98 6.26
N ARG A 34 -10.14 14.54 5.12
CA ARG A 34 -11.48 14.38 4.59
C ARG A 34 -11.67 12.91 4.21
N LYS A 35 -12.22 12.14 5.14
CA LYS A 35 -12.41 10.68 5.04
C LYS A 35 -13.13 10.24 3.76
N ASP A 36 -13.95 11.12 3.18
CA ASP A 36 -14.69 10.91 1.93
C ASP A 36 -13.78 10.90 0.69
N LEU A 37 -12.64 11.57 0.76
CA LEU A 37 -11.70 11.69 -0.35
C LEU A 37 -10.62 10.61 -0.36
N TRP A 38 -10.50 9.83 0.72
CA TRP A 38 -9.50 8.75 0.82
C TRP A 38 -10.18 7.39 0.72
N ARG A 39 -9.70 6.56 -0.21
CA ARG A 39 -10.20 5.20 -0.38
C ARG A 39 -9.07 4.19 -0.22
N PRO A 40 -9.33 3.02 0.39
CA PRO A 40 -8.38 1.92 0.37
C PRO A 40 -7.97 1.61 -1.07
N MET A 41 -6.67 1.39 -1.26
CA MET A 41 -6.08 1.01 -2.55
C MET A 41 -5.58 -0.44 -2.49
N VAL A 42 -4.80 -0.75 -1.45
CA VAL A 42 -4.33 -2.11 -1.18
C VAL A 42 -4.19 -2.33 0.32
N ALA A 43 -4.51 -3.54 0.78
CA ALA A 43 -4.16 -4.04 2.10
C ALA A 43 -3.18 -5.20 1.94
N LEU A 44 -2.01 -5.08 2.54
CA LEU A 44 -1.02 -6.13 2.60
C LEU A 44 -1.11 -6.82 3.98
N THR A 45 -1.42 -8.11 3.96
CA THR A 45 -1.72 -8.92 5.14
C THR A 45 -0.85 -10.18 5.15
N GLY A 46 -0.90 -10.96 6.24
CA GLY A 46 -0.10 -12.19 6.38
C GLY A 46 1.24 -11.98 7.10
N PHE A 47 1.49 -10.80 7.66
CA PHE A 47 2.68 -10.57 8.48
C PHE A 47 2.56 -11.26 9.85
N ASN A 48 3.57 -12.04 10.21
CA ASN A 48 3.62 -12.74 11.50
C ASN A 48 4.03 -11.84 12.67
N THR A 49 4.70 -10.72 12.42
CA THR A 49 5.15 -9.79 13.48
C THR A 49 4.83 -8.35 13.10
N SER A 50 4.62 -7.49 14.10
CA SER A 50 4.48 -6.05 13.88
C SER A 50 5.75 -5.47 13.26
N HIS A 51 6.91 -6.01 13.64
CA HIS A 51 8.19 -5.56 13.15
C HIS A 51 8.37 -5.80 11.64
N SER A 52 7.94 -6.95 11.11
CA SER A 52 8.03 -7.22 9.67
C SER A 52 7.09 -6.32 8.85
N ALA A 53 5.87 -6.10 9.34
CA ALA A 53 4.95 -5.13 8.72
C ALA A 53 5.51 -3.70 8.74
N GLN A 54 6.07 -3.28 9.87
CA GLN A 54 6.68 -1.95 10.03
C GLN A 54 7.90 -1.79 9.11
N ALA A 55 8.79 -2.78 9.04
CA ALA A 55 9.96 -2.74 8.18
C ALA A 55 9.61 -2.57 6.69
N VAL A 56 8.60 -3.31 6.20
CA VAL A 56 8.11 -3.15 4.82
C VAL A 56 7.49 -1.78 4.60
N SER A 57 6.72 -1.27 5.56
CA SER A 57 6.14 0.07 5.45
C SER A 57 7.19 1.17 5.46
N ASP A 58 8.20 1.09 6.32
CA ASP A 58 9.27 2.09 6.39
C ASP A 58 10.07 2.07 5.09
N ALA A 59 10.36 0.88 4.58
CA ALA A 59 11.01 0.66 3.30
C ALA A 59 10.21 1.26 2.13
N LEU A 60 8.88 1.10 2.13
CA LEU A 60 7.96 1.70 1.17
C LEU A 60 7.99 3.24 1.26
N LEU A 61 7.89 3.79 2.48
CA LEU A 61 7.86 5.24 2.70
C LEU A 61 9.17 5.90 2.23
N GLN A 62 10.31 5.33 2.60
CA GLN A 62 11.63 5.80 2.18
C GLN A 62 11.78 5.80 0.66
N ARG A 63 11.38 4.71 -0.01
CA ARG A 63 11.44 4.61 -1.48
C ARG A 63 10.51 5.61 -2.17
N SER A 64 9.30 5.77 -1.66
CA SER A 64 8.34 6.74 -2.20
C SER A 64 8.86 8.17 -2.10
N GLN A 65 9.47 8.53 -0.96
CA GLN A 65 10.10 9.83 -0.75
C GLN A 65 11.29 10.06 -1.70
N ALA A 66 12.19 9.07 -1.81
CA ALA A 66 13.33 9.14 -2.73
C ALA A 66 12.86 9.34 -4.18
N ARG A 67 11.92 8.51 -4.64
CA ARG A 67 11.36 8.61 -6.01
C ARG A 67 10.67 9.94 -6.28
N GLN A 68 9.95 10.49 -5.30
CA GLN A 68 9.35 11.82 -5.44
C GLN A 68 10.41 12.91 -5.55
N LEU A 69 11.50 12.81 -4.78
CA LEU A 69 12.58 13.76 -4.83
C LEU A 69 13.30 13.69 -6.19
N ASP A 70 13.63 12.48 -6.64
CA ASP A 70 14.26 12.23 -7.94
C ASP A 70 13.38 12.80 -9.07
N PHE A 71 12.09 12.47 -9.08
CA PHE A 71 11.13 12.99 -10.06
C PHE A 71 11.07 14.52 -10.08
N LYS A 72 11.06 15.17 -8.90
CA LYS A 72 11.02 16.64 -8.80
C LYS A 72 12.28 17.31 -9.33
N THR A 73 13.39 16.58 -9.41
CA THR A 73 14.70 17.09 -9.83
C THR A 73 15.03 16.80 -11.30
N THR A 74 14.20 16.05 -12.03
CA THR A 74 14.46 15.76 -13.45
C THR A 74 14.32 17.01 -14.32
N GLU A 75 15.20 17.15 -15.32
CA GLU A 75 15.17 18.29 -16.25
C GLU A 75 13.84 18.37 -17.01
N GLU A 76 13.30 17.22 -17.40
CA GLU A 76 11.99 17.12 -18.05
C GLU A 76 10.89 17.70 -17.15
N HIS A 77 10.86 17.34 -15.87
CA HIS A 77 9.89 17.89 -14.92
C HIS A 77 10.07 19.39 -14.76
N LEU A 78 11.31 19.84 -14.54
CA LEU A 78 11.65 21.26 -14.32
C LEU A 78 11.33 22.16 -15.52
N SER A 79 11.40 21.61 -16.74
CA SER A 79 11.04 22.32 -17.98
C SER A 79 9.55 22.63 -18.09
N ARG A 80 8.68 21.91 -17.35
CA ARG A 80 7.23 22.06 -17.44
C ARG A 80 6.71 23.23 -16.58
N PRO A 81 5.60 23.88 -17.00
CA PRO A 81 4.95 24.92 -16.21
C PRO A 81 4.61 24.45 -14.80
N LYS A 82 4.84 25.30 -13.78
CA LYS A 82 4.63 24.98 -12.36
C LYS A 82 3.25 24.41 -12.05
N ARG A 83 2.20 24.90 -12.72
CA ARG A 83 0.82 24.41 -12.56
C ARG A 83 0.66 22.94 -12.98
N LEU A 84 1.35 22.53 -14.04
CA LEU A 84 1.29 21.14 -14.53
C LEU A 84 2.15 20.22 -13.66
N ARG A 85 3.33 20.68 -13.25
CA ARG A 85 4.20 19.96 -12.31
C ARG A 85 3.47 19.54 -11.03
N GLN A 86 2.66 20.43 -10.45
CA GLN A 86 1.90 20.12 -9.24
C GLN A 86 0.93 18.95 -9.40
N VAL A 87 0.36 18.75 -10.60
CA VAL A 87 -0.54 17.62 -10.87
C VAL A 87 0.27 16.32 -10.90
N ASP A 88 1.39 16.32 -11.61
CA ASP A 88 2.24 15.12 -11.76
C ASP A 88 2.97 14.74 -10.46
N GLU A 89 3.27 15.73 -9.61
CA GLU A 89 3.82 15.52 -8.27
C GLU A 89 2.80 14.89 -7.31
N GLN A 90 1.51 15.12 -7.53
CA GLN A 90 0.44 14.59 -6.69
C GLN A 90 0.01 13.19 -7.10
N ASP A 91 0.14 12.83 -8.38
CA ASP A 91 -0.12 11.48 -8.84
C ASP A 91 1.00 10.52 -8.40
N LEU A 92 0.67 9.72 -7.39
CA LEU A 92 1.59 8.84 -6.69
C LEU A 92 1.16 7.37 -6.75
N VAL A 93 0.07 7.02 -7.43
CA VAL A 93 -0.47 5.65 -7.40
C VAL A 93 0.54 4.66 -7.97
N GLU A 94 0.97 4.84 -9.22
CA GLU A 94 1.94 3.97 -9.87
C GLU A 94 3.27 3.95 -9.11
N LYS A 95 3.80 5.13 -8.77
CA LYS A 95 5.04 5.28 -8.00
C LYS A 95 5.00 4.50 -6.68
N SER A 96 3.85 4.47 -6.01
CA SER A 96 3.67 3.75 -4.75
C SER A 96 3.56 2.25 -4.94
N VAL A 97 2.93 1.78 -6.02
CA VAL A 97 2.87 0.35 -6.36
C VAL A 97 4.27 -0.19 -6.66
N VAL A 98 5.07 0.52 -7.47
CA VAL A 98 6.45 0.13 -7.75
C VAL A 98 7.32 0.18 -6.49
N SER A 99 7.14 1.20 -5.64
CA SER A 99 7.87 1.29 -4.36
C SER A 99 7.50 0.16 -3.40
N LEU A 100 6.23 -0.29 -3.41
CA LEU A 100 5.76 -1.43 -2.61
C LEU A 100 6.42 -2.72 -3.10
N LEU A 101 6.43 -2.94 -4.41
CA LEU A 101 7.10 -4.08 -5.04
C LEU A 101 8.59 -4.13 -4.63
N GLU A 102 9.30 -3.02 -4.77
CA GLU A 102 10.73 -2.93 -4.41
C GLU A 102 10.99 -3.06 -2.90
N ALA A 103 10.05 -2.65 -2.05
CA ALA A 103 10.12 -2.86 -0.61
C ALA A 103 9.96 -4.34 -0.28
N LEU A 104 9.01 -5.01 -0.94
CA LEU A 104 8.79 -6.45 -0.79
C LEU A 104 10.00 -7.25 -1.28
N GLU A 105 10.55 -6.96 -2.44
CA GLU A 105 11.73 -7.67 -2.96
C GLU A 105 12.95 -7.56 -2.05
N LYS A 106 13.21 -6.36 -1.51
CA LYS A 106 14.48 -6.07 -0.81
C LYS A 106 14.42 -6.31 0.69
N VAL A 107 13.25 -6.12 1.31
CA VAL A 107 13.13 -6.07 2.77
C VAL A 107 12.33 -7.27 3.28
N ALA A 108 11.32 -7.73 2.55
CA ALA A 108 10.53 -8.87 3.02
C ALA A 108 11.39 -10.14 3.23
N PRO A 109 12.36 -10.52 2.38
CA PRO A 109 13.15 -11.75 2.60
C PRO A 109 13.94 -11.79 3.92
N ALA A 110 14.28 -10.63 4.49
CA ALA A 110 14.97 -10.56 5.78
C ALA A 110 14.02 -10.69 6.99
N HIS A 111 12.71 -10.52 6.77
CA HIS A 111 11.71 -10.39 7.83
C HIS A 111 10.50 -11.34 7.67
N VAL A 112 10.34 -11.96 6.51
CA VAL A 112 9.28 -12.88 6.09
C VAL A 112 9.97 -14.19 5.76
N LYS A 113 9.69 -15.24 6.54
CA LYS A 113 10.35 -16.54 6.38
C LYS A 113 9.94 -17.20 5.06
N ASN A 114 10.76 -18.11 4.55
CA ASN A 114 10.58 -18.74 3.22
C ASN A 114 9.22 -19.44 2.98
N ASP A 115 8.48 -19.80 4.03
CA ASP A 115 7.16 -20.44 3.93
C ASP A 115 5.99 -19.46 4.17
N GLU A 116 6.28 -18.20 4.49
CA GLU A 116 5.26 -17.18 4.76
C GLU A 116 4.78 -16.54 3.47
N LYS A 117 3.47 -16.65 3.22
CA LYS A 117 2.82 -15.97 2.10
C LYS A 117 2.15 -14.69 2.58
N LEU A 118 2.45 -13.60 1.90
CA LEU A 118 1.76 -12.33 2.08
C LEU A 118 0.58 -12.26 1.11
N LEU A 119 -0.53 -11.70 1.56
CA LEU A 119 -1.71 -11.49 0.72
C LEU A 119 -1.93 -10.00 0.50
N ALA A 120 -1.80 -9.58 -0.77
CA ALA A 120 -2.08 -8.23 -1.24
C ALA A 120 -3.52 -8.16 -1.78
N LEU A 121 -4.40 -7.50 -1.04
CA LEU A 121 -5.81 -7.32 -1.39
C LEU A 121 -6.03 -5.96 -2.05
N TRP A 122 -6.37 -5.94 -3.34
CA TRP A 122 -6.46 -4.73 -4.18
C TRP A 122 -7.89 -4.24 -4.35
N GLU A 123 -8.12 -2.92 -4.24
CA GLU A 123 -9.43 -2.33 -4.51
C GLU A 123 -9.85 -2.50 -5.97
N GLN A 124 -8.90 -2.36 -6.90
CA GLN A 124 -9.12 -2.59 -8.32
C GLN A 124 -7.95 -3.39 -8.89
N PRO A 125 -8.20 -4.43 -9.70
CA PRO A 125 -7.14 -5.26 -10.29
C PRO A 125 -6.11 -4.44 -11.07
N ARG A 126 -6.53 -3.38 -11.76
CA ARG A 126 -5.63 -2.50 -12.53
C ARG A 126 -4.48 -1.91 -11.72
N PHE A 127 -4.63 -1.73 -10.40
CA PHE A 127 -3.53 -1.18 -9.59
C PHE A 127 -2.40 -2.19 -9.39
N MET A 128 -2.71 -3.48 -9.35
CA MET A 128 -1.72 -4.56 -9.31
C MET A 128 -0.86 -4.59 -10.57
N GLU A 129 -1.43 -4.16 -11.70
CA GLU A 129 -0.77 -4.14 -13.01
C GLU A 129 0.22 -2.97 -13.14
N LEU A 130 0.16 -1.96 -12.27
CA LEU A 130 1.07 -0.80 -12.23
C LEU A 130 2.45 -1.14 -11.62
N LYS A 131 2.90 -2.39 -11.76
CA LYS A 131 4.17 -2.92 -11.26
C LYS A 131 5.38 -2.49 -12.09
N GLY A 132 5.16 -1.82 -13.22
CA GLY A 132 6.20 -1.50 -14.20
C GLY A 132 6.71 -2.78 -14.89
N GLU A 133 8.01 -2.84 -15.13
CA GLU A 133 8.66 -3.95 -15.86
C GLU A 133 8.92 -5.20 -15.01
N LYS A 134 8.78 -5.10 -13.69
CA LYS A 134 9.10 -6.18 -12.74
C LYS A 134 7.91 -7.07 -12.45
N ASP A 135 8.16 -8.30 -12.03
CA ASP A 135 7.13 -9.23 -11.56
C ASP A 135 6.99 -9.24 -10.03
N TRP A 136 5.79 -9.56 -9.55
CA TRP A 136 5.53 -9.70 -8.12
C TRP A 136 6.32 -10.89 -7.54
N PRO A 137 6.90 -10.77 -6.33
CA PRO A 137 7.61 -11.87 -5.70
C PRO A 137 6.69 -13.08 -5.49
N ALA A 138 7.21 -14.29 -5.65
CA ALA A 138 6.42 -15.53 -5.58
C ALA A 138 5.73 -15.77 -4.22
N PHE A 139 6.20 -15.13 -3.15
CA PHE A 139 5.58 -15.20 -1.82
C PHE A 139 4.41 -14.23 -1.65
N VAL A 140 4.10 -13.40 -2.65
CA VAL A 140 2.97 -12.46 -2.63
C VAL A 140 1.81 -13.07 -3.42
N GLU A 141 0.74 -13.37 -2.73
CA GLU A 141 -0.55 -13.73 -3.31
C GLU A 141 -1.41 -12.47 -3.50
N HIS A 142 -2.26 -12.51 -4.51
CA HIS A 142 -3.10 -11.38 -4.89
C HIS A 142 -4.57 -11.75 -4.76
N GLY A 143 -5.35 -10.84 -4.18
CA GLY A 143 -6.79 -11.00 -4.05
C GLY A 143 -7.52 -9.68 -4.25
N GLN A 144 -8.84 -9.77 -4.35
CA GLN A 144 -9.71 -8.61 -4.42
C GLN A 144 -10.01 -8.09 -3.01
N LEU A 145 -9.93 -6.77 -2.83
CA LEU A 145 -10.28 -6.12 -1.59
C LEU A 145 -11.80 -5.95 -1.51
N GLU A 146 -12.42 -6.65 -0.56
CA GLU A 146 -13.83 -6.46 -0.25
C GLU A 146 -14.03 -5.26 0.69
N LEU A 147 -14.72 -4.25 0.18
CA LEU A 147 -15.06 -3.04 0.93
C LEU A 147 -16.56 -2.96 1.16
N LYS A 148 -16.98 -2.76 2.41
CA LYS A 148 -18.36 -2.41 2.77
C LYS A 148 -18.38 -0.99 3.31
N ASN A 149 -19.06 -0.08 2.61
CA ASN A 149 -19.09 1.35 2.95
C ASN A 149 -17.69 1.99 3.09
N ASN A 150 -16.78 1.70 2.15
CA ASN A 150 -15.36 2.13 2.18
C ASN A 150 -14.59 1.69 3.44
N ARG A 151 -15.04 0.63 4.12
CA ARG A 151 -14.33 0.00 5.24
C ARG A 151 -13.96 -1.42 4.85
N PHE A 152 -12.80 -1.86 5.34
CA PHE A 152 -12.34 -3.24 5.20
C PHE A 152 -13.37 -4.21 5.78
N VAL A 153 -13.82 -5.16 4.97
CA VAL A 153 -14.57 -6.30 5.48
C VAL A 153 -13.55 -7.27 6.05
N LYS A 154 -13.57 -7.47 7.37
CA LYS A 154 -12.83 -8.58 7.97
C LYS A 154 -13.51 -9.84 7.45
N ALA A 155 -12.80 -10.67 6.68
CA ALA A 155 -13.30 -11.98 6.29
C ALA A 155 -13.75 -12.69 7.57
N ALA A 156 -15.06 -12.89 7.72
CA ALA A 156 -15.56 -13.76 8.76
C ALA A 156 -14.94 -15.13 8.47
N SER A 157 -14.24 -15.69 9.44
CA SER A 157 -13.87 -17.09 9.41
C SER A 157 -15.15 -17.89 9.21
N THR A 158 -15.41 -18.36 8.00
CA THR A 158 -16.41 -19.41 7.75
C THR A 158 -15.84 -20.71 8.29
N ALA A 159 -15.96 -20.87 9.60
CA ALA A 159 -15.87 -22.12 10.30
C ALA A 159 -17.22 -22.32 10.99
N GLY A 160 -17.94 -23.38 10.60
CA GLY A 160 -19.02 -23.95 11.40
C GLY A 160 -20.41 -23.91 10.77
N ASP A 161 -20.89 -25.13 10.48
CA ASP A 161 -22.29 -25.57 10.52
C ASP A 161 -23.20 -25.36 9.30
N ALA A 162 -23.09 -26.33 8.39
CA ALA A 162 -24.27 -26.96 7.81
C ALA A 162 -24.06 -28.49 7.74
N SER A 163 -24.26 -29.16 8.87
CA SER A 163 -24.62 -30.57 8.94
C SER A 163 -25.85 -30.68 9.85
N ALA A 164 -27.01 -30.85 9.22
CA ALA A 164 -28.18 -31.54 9.72
C ALA A 164 -29.09 -31.86 8.53
#